data_AF-A0A2J0MZ42-F1
#
_entry.id   AF-A0A2J0MZ42-F1
#
_cell.length_a   1.000
_cell.length_b   1.000
_cell.length_c   1.000
_cell.angle_alpha   90.00
_cell.angle_beta   90.00
_cell.angle_gamma   90.00
#
_symmetry.space_group_name_H-M   'P 1'
#
loop_
_entity.id
_entity.type
_entity.pdbx_description
1 polymer ?
#
loop_
_entity_poly.entity_id
_entity_poly.type
_entity_poly.pdbx_seq_one_letter_code
_entity_poly.pdbx_strand_id
1 'polypeptide(L)'
;ILLKLHKLFPSLLNKYLAKDFDYMESNPHSNPLPFRERGLYEVDQVMGAFFLVRRKVFDQIGLLDEKFFIWFEEVDFCRRAKQAGWNVAYYPGARIIHHGGQSFVKADTWRKQKWFFKSALLYFMK
;
A
#
# COMPACT_ATOMS: atom_id res chain seq x y z
N ILE A 1 -11.91 11.91 1.29
CA ILE A 1 -10.69 11.93 0.43
C ILE A 1 -10.93 12.59 -0.93
N LEU A 2 -12.08 12.37 -1.57
CA LEU A 2 -12.48 12.97 -2.87
C LEU A 2 -12.27 14.48 -3.03
N LEU A 3 -12.78 15.26 -2.09
CA LEU A 3 -12.66 16.72 -2.11
C LEU A 3 -11.39 17.23 -1.43
N LYS A 4 -10.51 16.32 -0.98
CA LYS A 4 -9.37 16.65 -0.09
C LYS A 4 -9.79 17.58 1.07
N LEU A 5 -10.97 17.37 1.67
CA LEU A 5 -11.49 18.23 2.74
C LEU A 5 -10.51 18.40 3.90
N HIS A 6 -9.68 17.40 4.18
CA HIS A 6 -8.60 17.49 5.18
C HIS A 6 -7.51 18.54 4.84
N LYS A 7 -7.43 19.01 3.60
CA LYS A 7 -6.59 20.15 3.21
C LYS A 7 -7.27 21.49 3.50
N LEU A 8 -8.60 21.51 3.48
CA LEU A 8 -9.40 22.71 3.77
C LEU A 8 -9.65 22.86 5.28
N PHE A 9 -9.84 21.74 5.98
CA PHE A 9 -10.11 21.67 7.43
C PHE A 9 -9.22 20.61 8.10
N PRO A 10 -7.91 20.85 8.19
CA PRO A 10 -6.95 19.88 8.71
C PRO A 10 -7.23 19.47 10.16
N SER A 11 -7.62 20.41 11.03
CA SER A 11 -7.89 20.14 12.45
C SER A 11 -9.05 19.15 12.66
N LEU A 12 -10.07 19.17 11.80
CA LEU A 12 -11.27 18.34 11.92
C LEU A 12 -11.00 16.86 11.58
N LEU A 13 -9.97 16.59 10.78
CA LEU A 13 -9.62 15.24 10.32
C LEU A 13 -8.30 14.72 10.88
N ASN A 14 -7.53 15.49 11.66
CA ASN A 14 -6.25 15.03 12.19
C ASN A 14 -6.37 13.71 12.98
N LYS A 15 -7.45 13.56 13.79
CA LYS A 15 -7.77 12.33 14.53
C LYS A 15 -8.22 11.17 13.64
N TYR A 16 -8.87 11.45 12.52
CA TYR A 16 -9.31 10.42 11.56
C TYR A 16 -8.17 9.94 10.64
N LEU A 17 -7.24 10.84 10.31
CA LEU A 17 -6.09 10.54 9.45
C LEU A 17 -4.93 9.90 10.21
N ALA A 18 -5.06 9.72 11.53
CA ALA A 18 -4.05 9.12 12.38
C ALA A 18 -2.67 9.79 12.16
N LYS A 19 -2.64 11.13 12.05
CA LYS A 19 -1.38 11.87 11.80
C LYS A 19 -0.43 11.83 13.00
N ASP A 20 -0.98 11.52 14.16
CA ASP A 20 -0.35 11.24 15.44
C ASP A 20 -0.09 9.74 15.64
N PHE A 21 -0.36 8.90 14.63
CA PHE A 21 -0.06 7.47 14.69
C PHE A 21 1.45 7.27 14.61
N ASP A 22 2.04 7.05 15.77
CA ASP A 22 3.42 6.61 15.84
C ASP A 22 3.47 5.12 15.47
N TYR A 23 3.94 4.86 14.25
CA TYR A 23 4.24 3.50 13.77
C TYR A 23 5.25 2.78 14.63
N MET A 24 6.06 3.54 15.38
CA MET A 24 6.85 2.99 16.45
C MET A 24 5.88 2.67 17.59
N GLU A 25 5.40 3.58 18.41
CA GLU A 25 4.61 3.27 19.62
C GLU A 25 3.46 2.22 19.48
N SER A 26 2.73 2.21 18.36
CA SER A 26 1.61 1.27 18.09
C SER A 26 2.03 -0.17 17.74
N ASN A 27 3.33 -0.41 17.56
CA ASN A 27 3.90 -1.73 17.36
C ASN A 27 4.65 -2.11 18.65
N PRO A 28 4.30 -3.20 19.37
CA PRO A 28 5.02 -3.60 20.59
C PRO A 28 6.52 -3.92 20.37
N HIS A 29 7.00 -3.89 19.12
CA HIS A 29 8.40 -4.07 18.70
C HIS A 29 9.10 -2.76 18.28
N SER A 30 8.64 -1.63 18.78
CA SER A 30 9.00 -0.29 18.31
C SER A 30 10.16 0.40 18.95
N ASN A 31 10.65 -0.14 20.06
CA ASN A 31 12.06 0.05 20.35
C ASN A 31 12.80 -0.62 19.18
N PRO A 32 13.55 0.12 18.33
CA PRO A 32 14.15 -0.46 17.14
C PRO A 32 15.11 -1.55 17.58
N LEU A 33 14.63 -2.80 17.51
CA LEU A 33 15.46 -3.96 17.68
C LEU A 33 16.67 -3.81 16.74
N PRO A 34 17.88 -4.19 17.20
CA PRO A 34 19.06 -4.17 16.35
C PRO A 34 18.72 -4.83 15.01
N PHE A 35 19.34 -4.36 13.93
CA PHE A 35 18.97 -4.74 12.55
C PHE A 35 18.75 -6.25 12.32
N ARG A 36 19.43 -7.10 13.10
CA ARG A 36 19.34 -8.56 13.08
C ARG A 36 18.07 -9.16 13.72
N GLU A 37 17.40 -8.44 14.60
CA GLU A 37 16.25 -8.92 15.38
C GLU A 37 14.91 -8.39 14.86
N ARG A 38 14.93 -7.57 13.79
CA ARG A 38 13.69 -7.11 13.17
C ARG A 38 13.06 -8.25 12.36
N GLY A 39 12.02 -8.85 12.92
CA GLY A 39 11.27 -9.94 12.28
C GLY A 39 10.49 -9.53 11.03
N LEU A 40 9.89 -10.53 10.39
CA LEU A 40 8.87 -10.37 9.36
C LEU A 40 7.52 -10.16 10.04
N TYR A 41 6.79 -9.11 9.63
CA TYR A 41 5.45 -8.82 10.14
C TYR A 41 4.43 -9.20 9.08
N GLU A 42 3.54 -10.14 9.38
CA GLU A 42 2.48 -10.51 8.46
C GLU A 42 1.47 -9.37 8.33
N VAL A 43 1.07 -9.08 7.09
CA VAL A 43 0.14 -8.00 6.76
C VAL A 43 -0.81 -8.45 5.65
N ASP A 44 -1.87 -7.70 5.41
CA ASP A 44 -2.78 -7.98 4.29
C ASP A 44 -2.22 -7.52 2.95
N GLN A 45 -1.42 -6.45 2.96
CA GLN A 45 -0.81 -5.87 1.79
C GLN A 45 0.46 -5.08 2.17
N VAL A 46 1.33 -4.86 1.18
CA VAL A 46 2.43 -3.89 1.27
C VAL A 46 2.33 -2.89 0.12
N MET A 47 3.07 -1.79 0.22
CA MET A 47 3.06 -0.74 -0.79
C MET A 47 3.73 -1.22 -2.10
N GLY A 48 3.05 -1.06 -3.24
CA GLY A 48 3.54 -1.49 -4.56
C GLY A 48 4.82 -0.78 -5.04
N ALA A 49 5.23 0.33 -4.40
CA ALA A 49 6.45 1.04 -4.75
C ALA A 49 7.75 0.27 -4.43
N PHE A 50 7.70 -0.72 -3.53
CA PHE A 50 8.83 -1.60 -3.25
C PHE A 50 8.35 -2.97 -2.84
N PHE A 51 8.54 -3.94 -3.74
CA PHE A 51 7.93 -5.25 -3.61
C PHE A 51 8.92 -6.33 -4.03
N LEU A 52 9.10 -7.34 -3.17
CA LEU A 52 9.90 -8.52 -3.47
C LEU A 52 8.97 -9.73 -3.50
N VAL A 53 8.94 -10.41 -4.63
CA VAL A 53 8.04 -11.53 -4.87
C VAL A 53 8.86 -12.71 -5.36
N ARG A 54 8.62 -13.89 -4.78
CA ARG A 54 9.25 -15.13 -5.25
C ARG A 54 8.71 -15.47 -6.63
N ARG A 55 9.57 -15.90 -7.56
CA ARG A 55 9.16 -16.32 -8.91
C ARG A 55 7.98 -17.30 -8.90
N LYS A 56 8.03 -18.29 -8.01
CA LYS A 56 6.96 -19.30 -7.85
C LYS A 56 5.56 -18.71 -7.58
N VAL A 57 5.49 -17.53 -6.97
CA VAL A 57 4.21 -16.84 -6.76
C VAL A 57 3.66 -16.42 -8.11
N PHE A 58 4.46 -15.78 -8.97
CA PHE A 58 4.05 -15.41 -10.33
C PHE A 58 3.67 -16.63 -11.17
N ASP A 59 4.42 -17.73 -11.06
CA ASP A 59 4.13 -18.97 -11.78
C ASP A 59 2.76 -19.55 -11.37
N GLN A 60 2.33 -19.33 -10.12
CA GLN A 60 1.07 -19.87 -9.59
C GLN A 60 -0.13 -18.95 -9.79
N ILE A 61 0.01 -17.64 -9.54
CA ILE A 61 -1.13 -16.69 -9.53
C ILE A 61 -1.11 -15.70 -10.70
N GLY A 62 -0.09 -15.75 -11.56
CA GLY A 62 0.13 -14.77 -12.62
C GLY A 62 0.73 -13.46 -12.11
N LEU A 63 0.79 -12.47 -13.01
CA LEU A 63 1.35 -11.14 -12.74
C LEU A 63 0.33 -10.21 -12.02
N LEU A 64 0.69 -8.93 -11.93
CA LEU A 64 -0.27 -7.87 -11.63
C LEU A 64 -1.36 -7.83 -12.72
N ASP A 65 -2.61 -7.54 -12.35
CA ASP A 65 -3.70 -7.50 -13.31
C ASP A 65 -3.68 -6.18 -14.11
N GLU A 66 -3.40 -6.28 -15.40
CA GLU A 66 -3.27 -5.13 -16.31
C GLU A 66 -4.58 -4.33 -16.52
N LYS A 67 -5.72 -4.85 -16.03
CA LYS A 67 -6.97 -4.07 -16.01
C LYS A 67 -6.88 -2.86 -15.06
N PHE A 68 -5.99 -2.91 -14.07
CA PHE A 68 -5.63 -1.76 -13.24
C PHE A 68 -4.59 -0.92 -13.97
N PHE A 69 -4.91 0.33 -14.29
CA PHE A 69 -3.90 1.28 -14.80
C PHE A 69 -2.95 1.72 -13.67
N ILE A 70 -3.52 2.03 -12.49
CA ILE A 70 -2.79 2.32 -11.25
C ILE A 70 -3.75 2.27 -10.05
N TRP A 71 -3.18 1.97 -8.89
CA TRP A 71 -3.81 1.69 -7.61
C TRP A 71 -4.61 0.40 -7.65
N PHE A 72 -4.57 -0.32 -6.53
CA PHE A 72 -5.26 -1.60 -6.31
C PHE A 72 -4.69 -2.79 -7.10
N GLU A 73 -3.73 -2.59 -8.02
CA GLU A 73 -3.05 -3.70 -8.69
C GLU A 73 -2.26 -4.55 -7.69
N GLU A 74 -1.57 -3.90 -6.76
CA GLU A 74 -0.77 -4.53 -5.73
C GLU A 74 -1.66 -5.11 -4.61
N VAL A 75 -2.78 -4.45 -4.34
CA VAL A 75 -3.78 -4.88 -3.36
C VAL A 75 -4.44 -6.19 -3.83
N ASP A 76 -4.89 -6.21 -5.09
CA ASP A 76 -5.42 -7.42 -5.74
C ASP A 76 -4.39 -8.55 -5.75
N PHE A 77 -3.13 -8.23 -6.05
CA PHE A 77 -2.05 -9.22 -6.06
C PHE A 77 -1.79 -9.82 -4.67
N CYS A 78 -1.71 -9.00 -3.62
CA CYS A 78 -1.54 -9.48 -2.24
C CYS A 78 -2.71 -10.37 -1.83
N ARG A 79 -3.95 -9.96 -2.15
CA ARG A 79 -5.16 -10.76 -1.89
C ARG A 79 -5.09 -12.12 -2.58
N ARG A 80 -4.75 -12.16 -3.88
CA ARG A 80 -4.60 -13.42 -4.64
C ARG A 80 -3.47 -14.30 -4.10
N ALA A 81 -2.35 -13.71 -3.71
CA ALA A 81 -1.24 -14.44 -3.10
C ALA A 81 -1.66 -15.11 -1.78
N LYS A 82 -2.36 -14.38 -0.89
CA LYS A 82 -2.91 -14.93 0.35
C LYS A 82 -3.93 -16.04 0.09
N GLN A 83 -4.85 -15.84 -0.86
CA GLN A 83 -5.82 -16.87 -1.26
C GLN A 83 -5.16 -18.14 -1.81
N ALA A 84 -3.97 -18.00 -2.42
CA ALA A 84 -3.16 -19.11 -2.91
C ALA A 84 -2.23 -19.73 -1.85
N GLY A 85 -2.34 -19.31 -0.59
CA GLY A 85 -1.58 -19.86 0.54
C GLY A 85 -0.21 -19.22 0.78
N TRP A 86 0.09 -18.08 0.16
CA TRP A 86 1.34 -17.35 0.39
C TRP A 86 1.19 -16.28 1.47
N ASN A 87 2.24 -16.14 2.29
CA ASN A 87 2.30 -15.06 3.28
C ASN A 87 2.74 -13.75 2.61
N VAL A 88 2.07 -12.66 2.99
CA VAL A 88 2.49 -11.29 2.66
C VAL A 88 3.05 -10.67 3.93
N ALA A 89 4.28 -10.17 3.88
CA ALA A 89 4.97 -9.66 5.05
C ALA A 89 5.71 -8.36 4.77
N TYR A 90 5.72 -7.49 5.77
CA TYR A 90 6.57 -6.30 5.84
C TYR A 90 7.88 -6.63 6.55
N TYR A 91 9.00 -6.19 5.97
CA TYR A 91 10.34 -6.34 6.54
C TYR A 91 10.99 -4.97 6.78
N PRO A 92 11.08 -4.50 8.03
CA PRO A 92 11.62 -3.17 8.35
C PRO A 92 13.15 -3.08 8.27
N GLY A 93 13.84 -4.19 7.97
CA GLY A 93 15.27 -4.19 7.66
C GLY A 93 15.57 -3.67 6.25
N ALA A 94 14.61 -3.73 5.32
CA ALA A 94 14.77 -3.15 3.99
C ALA A 94 14.12 -1.77 3.93
N ARG A 95 14.87 -0.76 3.48
CA ARG A 95 14.41 0.64 3.40
C ARG A 95 14.76 1.21 2.04
N ILE A 96 13.81 1.96 1.47
CA ILE A 96 13.98 2.70 0.22
C ILE A 96 13.35 4.09 0.36
N ILE A 97 13.69 5.01 -0.54
CA ILE A 97 13.05 6.32 -0.65
C ILE A 97 12.02 6.26 -1.79
N HIS A 98 10.75 6.43 -1.46
CA HIS A 98 9.68 6.55 -2.46
C HIS A 98 9.28 8.01 -2.62
N HIS A 99 9.55 8.58 -3.80
CA HIS A 99 9.10 9.93 -4.15
C HIS A 99 7.62 9.91 -4.54
N GLY A 100 6.75 9.91 -3.54
CA GLY A 100 5.31 9.75 -3.72
C GLY A 100 4.69 10.73 -4.71
N GLY A 101 3.92 10.21 -5.67
CA GLY A 101 3.12 11.01 -6.60
C GLY A 101 3.90 11.71 -7.71
N GLN A 102 5.22 11.51 -7.84
CA GLN A 102 6.04 12.16 -8.87
C GLN A 102 5.57 11.84 -10.30
N SER A 103 5.16 10.60 -10.56
CA SER A 103 4.62 10.19 -11.87
C SER A 103 3.33 10.93 -12.25
N PHE A 104 2.67 11.60 -11.30
CA PHE A 104 1.35 12.23 -11.49
C PHE A 104 1.35 13.73 -11.18
N VAL A 105 2.52 14.37 -11.14
CA VAL A 105 2.65 15.82 -10.90
C VAL A 105 1.89 16.61 -11.97
N LYS A 106 1.94 16.17 -13.23
CA LYS A 106 1.27 16.81 -14.37
C LYS A 106 -0.21 16.43 -14.52
N ALA A 107 -0.69 15.42 -13.79
CA ALA A 107 -2.08 14.99 -13.85
C ALA A 107 -2.95 15.84 -12.93
N ASP A 108 -4.06 16.37 -13.45
CA ASP A 108 -5.03 17.11 -12.64
C ASP A 108 -5.71 16.21 -11.60
N THR A 109 -6.34 16.83 -10.60
CA THR A 109 -6.96 16.08 -9.50
C THR A 109 -8.11 15.22 -9.98
N TRP A 110 -8.94 15.69 -10.93
CA TRP A 110 -10.10 14.92 -11.39
C TRP A 110 -9.68 13.66 -12.14
N ARG A 111 -8.66 13.75 -12.99
CA ARG A 111 -8.11 12.59 -13.70
C ARG A 111 -7.58 11.52 -12.74
N LYS A 112 -6.82 11.95 -11.71
CA LYS A 112 -6.37 11.05 -10.64
C LYS A 112 -7.52 10.40 -9.90
N GLN A 113 -8.56 11.16 -9.53
CA GLN A 113 -9.73 10.61 -8.88
C GLN A 113 -10.46 9.60 -9.77
N LYS A 114 -10.65 9.90 -11.06
CA LYS A 114 -11.28 8.96 -12.01
C LYS A 114 -10.54 7.63 -12.09
N TRP A 115 -9.21 7.67 -12.20
CA TRP A 115 -8.38 6.45 -12.19
C TRP A 115 -8.52 5.69 -10.88
N PHE A 116 -8.42 6.38 -9.74
CA PHE A 116 -8.58 5.76 -8.42
C PHE A 116 -9.95 5.07 -8.28
N PHE A 117 -11.05 5.75 -8.65
CA PHE A 117 -12.38 5.15 -8.57
C PHE A 117 -12.59 4.00 -9.54
N LYS A 118 -12.05 4.11 -10.77
CA LYS A 118 -12.11 3.02 -11.72
C LYS A 118 -11.42 1.77 -11.17
N SER A 119 -10.21 1.93 -10.64
CA SER A 119 -9.46 0.83 -10.02
C SER A 119 -10.13 0.29 -8.77
N ALA A 120 -10.60 1.16 -7.87
CA ALA A 120 -11.33 0.74 -6.67
C ALA A 120 -12.59 -0.07 -7.03
N LEU A 121 -13.40 0.42 -7.97
CA LEU A 121 -14.61 -0.27 -8.43
C LEU A 121 -14.26 -1.63 -9.04
N LEU A 122 -13.23 -1.68 -9.90
CA LEU A 122 -12.75 -2.92 -10.49
C LEU A 122 -12.34 -3.93 -9.40
N TYR A 123 -11.61 -3.49 -8.37
CA TYR A 123 -11.19 -4.33 -7.25
C TYR A 123 -12.38 -4.89 -6.48
N PHE A 124 -13.37 -4.04 -6.14
CA PHE A 124 -14.54 -4.44 -5.36
C PHE A 124 -15.57 -5.27 -6.13
N MET A 125 -15.56 -5.22 -7.47
CA MET A 125 -16.38 -6.07 -8.32
C MET A 125 -15.76 -7.44 -8.60
N LYS A 126 -14.53 -7.67 -8.12
CA LYS A 126 -13.74 -8.89 -8.30
C LYS A 126 -13.78 -9.74 -7.03
#